data_AF-A0A7Z9BNB8-F1
#
_entry.id   AF-A0A7Z9BNB8-F1
#
_cell.length_a   1.000
_cell.length_b   1.000
_cell.length_c   1.000
_cell.angle_alpha   90.00
_cell.angle_beta   90.00
_cell.angle_gamma   90.00
#
_symmetry.space_group_name_H-M   'P 1'
#
loop_
_entity.id
_entity.type
_entity.pdbx_description
1 polymer ?
#
loop_
_entity_poly.entity_id
_entity_poly.type
_entity_poly.pdbx_seq_one_letter_code
_entity_poly.pdbx_strand_id
1 'polypeptide(L)'
;MSIAQFQEFFDHCVGEWVTERTYHYLSYREVERSHTEFVIHPLDNRAKAKVLEDNHRLSKNLELEVLPGYRLAFQTVSEKGDRVSQELNILFVPQKLDFPIIEGDYLRDKAYEEAKPMVSHFSYHTETRELLMTTTYTSIVSVDSITLINPKLRIRRIINYQRPIDNNPLETVLLVGFGVEQKQ
;
A
#
# COMPACT_ATOMS: atom_id res chain seq x y z
N MET A 1 -8.04 -18.15 15.07
CA MET A 1 -7.41 -16.99 15.74
C MET A 1 -7.66 -15.78 14.86
N SER A 2 -8.05 -14.63 15.43
CA SER A 2 -8.70 -13.56 14.67
C SER A 2 -7.73 -12.59 14.02
N ILE A 3 -8.11 -12.06 12.86
CA ILE A 3 -7.44 -10.96 12.16
C ILE A 3 -7.63 -9.60 12.88
N ALA A 4 -8.09 -9.58 14.14
CA ALA A 4 -8.63 -8.39 14.79
C ALA A 4 -7.61 -7.25 14.88
N GLN A 5 -6.36 -7.55 15.24
CA GLN A 5 -5.27 -6.54 15.26
C GLN A 5 -4.93 -6.01 13.88
N PHE A 6 -5.13 -6.81 12.84
CA PHE A 6 -4.95 -6.36 11.47
C PHE A 6 -6.11 -5.47 11.04
N GLN A 7 -7.35 -5.83 11.38
CA GLN A 7 -8.52 -5.00 11.16
C GLN A 7 -8.40 -3.64 11.89
N GLU A 8 -7.96 -3.65 13.14
CA GLU A 8 -7.74 -2.44 13.93
C GLU A 8 -6.76 -1.46 13.26
N PHE A 9 -5.69 -1.98 12.62
CA PHE A 9 -4.76 -1.14 11.85
C PHE A 9 -5.48 -0.35 10.74
N PHE A 10 -6.42 -1.00 10.02
CA PHE A 10 -7.18 -0.33 8.97
C PHE A 10 -8.22 0.64 9.53
N ASP A 11 -8.86 0.28 10.63
CA ASP A 11 -9.82 1.16 11.31
C ASP A 11 -9.13 2.47 11.74
N HIS A 12 -7.90 2.38 12.26
CA HIS A 12 -7.09 3.57 12.58
C HIS A 12 -6.66 4.36 11.34
N CYS A 13 -6.51 3.70 10.19
CA CYS A 13 -6.17 4.37 8.92
C CYS A 13 -7.32 5.20 8.34
N VAL A 14 -8.59 4.93 8.66
CA VAL A 14 -9.74 5.68 8.12
C VAL A 14 -9.71 7.14 8.56
N GLY A 15 -9.83 8.08 7.62
CA GLY A 15 -9.84 9.51 7.89
C GLY A 15 -9.03 10.32 6.89
N GLU A 16 -8.84 11.60 7.18
CA GLU A 16 -8.07 12.55 6.38
C GLU A 16 -6.64 12.64 6.91
N TRP A 17 -5.69 12.72 5.99
CA TRP A 17 -4.27 12.69 6.29
C TRP A 17 -3.51 13.66 5.40
N VAL A 18 -2.41 14.16 5.94
CA VAL A 18 -1.44 14.99 5.23
C VAL A 18 -0.05 14.41 5.38
N THR A 19 0.78 14.52 4.34
CA THR A 19 2.17 14.09 4.39
C THR A 19 3.07 14.90 3.46
N GLU A 20 4.28 15.16 3.94
CA GLU A 20 5.41 15.49 3.10
C GLU A 20 6.16 14.20 2.77
N ARG A 21 6.31 13.90 1.48
CA ARG A 21 7.14 12.79 1.01
C ARG A 21 8.41 13.31 0.40
N THR A 22 9.53 12.68 0.75
CA THR A 22 10.83 12.90 0.12
C THR A 22 11.22 11.66 -0.65
N TYR A 23 11.64 11.83 -1.89
CA TYR A 23 12.10 10.77 -2.78
C TYR A 23 13.56 11.01 -3.15
N HIS A 24 14.42 10.03 -2.88
CA HIS A 24 15.82 10.01 -3.25
C HIS A 24 15.99 9.13 -4.48
N TYR A 25 16.21 9.74 -5.64
CA TYR A 25 16.48 9.05 -6.91
C TYR A 25 17.97 8.76 -7.01
N LEU A 26 18.38 7.52 -6.74
CA LEU A 26 19.79 7.15 -6.63
C LEU A 26 20.50 7.09 -7.99
N SER A 27 19.76 6.78 -9.06
CA SER A 27 20.28 6.74 -10.43
C SER A 27 20.69 8.12 -10.96
N TYR A 28 20.00 9.19 -10.53
CA TYR A 28 20.23 10.57 -10.99
C TYR A 28 20.80 11.48 -9.89
N ARG A 29 20.90 10.97 -8.65
CA ARG A 29 21.34 11.71 -7.45
C ARG A 29 20.49 12.95 -7.16
N GLU A 30 19.19 12.82 -7.38
CA GLU A 30 18.22 13.88 -7.11
C GLU A 30 17.41 13.57 -5.87
N VAL A 31 17.00 14.63 -5.18
CA VAL A 31 16.03 14.57 -4.10
C VAL A 31 14.84 15.41 -4.52
N GLU A 32 13.65 14.82 -4.47
CA GLU A 32 12.40 15.50 -4.76
C GLU A 32 11.49 15.48 -3.54
N ARG A 33 10.77 16.57 -3.30
CA ARG A 33 9.74 16.65 -2.26
C ARG A 33 8.36 16.78 -2.87
N SER A 34 7.36 16.27 -2.14
CA SER A 34 5.97 16.45 -2.51
C SER A 34 5.08 16.55 -1.28
N HIS A 35 4.08 17.43 -1.38
CA HIS A 35 2.99 17.53 -0.42
C HIS A 35 1.83 16.67 -0.90
N THR A 36 1.28 15.82 -0.03
CA THR A 36 0.11 15.00 -0.36
C THR A 36 -0.95 15.09 0.73
N GLU A 37 -2.16 15.45 0.32
CA GLU A 37 -3.37 15.28 1.10
C GLU A 37 -4.10 14.04 0.61
N PHE A 38 -4.60 13.22 1.52
CA PHE A 38 -5.34 12.01 1.14
C PHE A 38 -6.39 11.64 2.16
N VAL A 39 -7.45 11.00 1.68
CA VAL A 39 -8.56 10.52 2.50
C VAL A 39 -8.73 9.02 2.30
N ILE A 40 -8.93 8.32 3.42
CA ILE A 40 -9.15 6.89 3.47
C ILE A 40 -10.57 6.65 3.97
N HIS A 41 -11.38 5.98 3.14
CA HIS A 41 -12.73 5.58 3.48
C HIS A 41 -12.83 4.05 3.62
N PRO A 42 -13.71 3.54 4.49
CA PRO A 42 -14.03 2.12 4.51
C PRO A 42 -14.51 1.65 3.14
N LEU A 43 -14.17 0.40 2.78
CA LEU A 43 -14.61 -0.22 1.54
C LEU A 43 -15.85 -1.08 1.81
N ASP A 44 -16.96 -0.82 1.11
CA ASP A 44 -18.17 -1.62 1.24
C ASP A 44 -18.04 -2.99 0.53
N ASN A 45 -18.93 -3.94 0.87
CA ASN A 45 -18.87 -5.30 0.31
C ASN A 45 -19.03 -5.35 -1.21
N ARG A 46 -19.76 -4.40 -1.81
CA ARG A 46 -19.92 -4.35 -3.28
C ARG A 46 -18.60 -3.97 -3.95
N ALA A 47 -17.91 -2.97 -3.41
CA ALA A 47 -16.60 -2.56 -3.89
C ALA A 47 -15.54 -3.63 -3.63
N LYS A 48 -15.56 -4.31 -2.47
CA LYS A 48 -14.69 -5.48 -2.21
C LYS A 48 -14.90 -6.59 -3.25
N ALA A 49 -16.15 -6.94 -3.54
CA ALA A 49 -16.48 -7.94 -4.55
C ALA A 49 -15.96 -7.55 -5.94
N LYS A 50 -16.10 -6.27 -6.31
CA LYS A 50 -15.57 -5.75 -7.57
C LYS A 50 -14.03 -5.84 -7.65
N VAL A 51 -13.31 -5.47 -6.58
CA VAL A 51 -11.84 -5.59 -6.55
C VAL A 51 -11.41 -7.04 -6.74
N LEU A 52 -12.11 -8.01 -6.12
CA LEU A 52 -11.84 -9.43 -6.32
C LEU A 52 -12.07 -9.87 -7.77
N GLU A 53 -13.22 -9.49 -8.35
CA GLU A 53 -13.58 -9.82 -9.73
C GLU A 53 -12.57 -9.26 -10.73
N ASP A 54 -12.23 -7.96 -10.62
CA ASP A 54 -11.27 -7.28 -11.47
C ASP A 54 -9.88 -7.95 -11.38
N ASN A 55 -9.52 -8.52 -10.23
CA ASN A 55 -8.26 -9.26 -10.02
C ASN A 55 -8.38 -10.78 -10.24
N HIS A 56 -9.46 -11.25 -10.87
CA HIS A 56 -9.71 -12.67 -11.16
C HIS A 56 -9.63 -13.59 -9.93
N ARG A 57 -10.04 -13.10 -8.76
CA ARG A 57 -10.11 -13.86 -7.51
C ARG A 57 -11.54 -14.32 -7.24
N LEU A 58 -11.71 -15.60 -6.94
CA LEU A 58 -13.02 -16.18 -6.63
C LEU A 58 -13.48 -15.75 -5.24
N SER A 59 -14.57 -14.98 -5.18
CA SER A 59 -15.21 -14.52 -3.94
C SER A 59 -16.01 -15.61 -3.22
N LYS A 60 -16.28 -16.74 -3.88
CA LYS A 60 -17.30 -17.74 -3.45
C LYS A 60 -17.07 -18.37 -2.08
N ASN A 61 -15.83 -18.32 -1.57
CA ASN A 61 -15.45 -18.86 -0.26
C ASN A 61 -14.85 -17.79 0.68
N LEU A 62 -14.94 -16.50 0.32
CA LEU A 62 -14.39 -15.41 1.12
C LEU A 62 -15.52 -14.67 1.84
N GLU A 63 -15.40 -14.56 3.16
CA GLU A 63 -16.26 -13.69 3.97
C GLU A 63 -15.86 -12.22 3.73
N LEU A 64 -16.51 -11.55 2.79
CA LEU A 64 -16.15 -10.18 2.38
C LEU A 64 -16.15 -9.19 3.54
N GLU A 65 -17.01 -9.40 4.53
CA GLU A 65 -17.15 -8.54 5.71
C GLU A 65 -15.85 -8.48 6.52
N VAL A 66 -15.12 -9.59 6.61
CA VAL A 66 -13.87 -9.67 7.37
C VAL A 66 -12.65 -9.26 6.55
N LEU A 67 -12.75 -9.11 5.23
CA LEU A 67 -11.60 -8.71 4.42
C LEU A 67 -11.25 -7.24 4.65
N PRO A 68 -10.03 -6.91 5.10
CA PRO A 68 -9.64 -5.52 5.29
C PRO A 68 -9.43 -4.81 3.95
N GLY A 69 -9.80 -3.54 3.87
CA GLY A 69 -9.65 -2.76 2.67
C GLY A 69 -10.17 -1.34 2.83
N TYR A 70 -9.76 -0.46 1.93
CA TYR A 70 -10.20 0.92 1.92
C TYR A 70 -10.23 1.49 0.50
N ARG A 71 -11.00 2.57 0.35
CA ARG A 71 -10.92 3.48 -0.79
C ARG A 71 -9.99 4.63 -0.43
N LEU A 72 -8.94 4.82 -1.21
CA LEU A 72 -7.94 5.86 -1.04
C LEU A 72 -8.11 6.88 -2.16
N ALA A 73 -8.34 8.14 -1.81
CA ALA A 73 -8.26 9.27 -2.73
C ALA A 73 -7.15 10.22 -2.28
N PHE A 74 -6.31 10.68 -3.19
CA PHE A 74 -5.22 11.58 -2.86
C PHE A 74 -5.02 12.67 -3.92
N GLN A 75 -4.42 13.77 -3.47
CA GLN A 75 -3.90 14.83 -4.31
C GLN A 75 -2.47 15.14 -3.86
N THR A 76 -1.53 15.07 -4.79
CA THR A 76 -0.11 15.33 -4.58
C THR A 76 0.33 16.54 -5.41
N VAL A 77 1.14 17.40 -4.80
CA VAL A 77 1.84 18.51 -5.45
C VAL A 77 3.34 18.31 -5.24
N SER A 78 4.11 18.17 -6.33
CA SER A 78 5.58 18.12 -6.25
C SER A 78 6.16 19.51 -5.98
N GLU A 79 7.40 19.57 -5.48
CA GLU A 79 8.12 20.84 -5.33
C GLU A 79 8.37 21.55 -6.67
N LYS A 80 8.30 20.83 -7.78
CA LYS A 80 8.35 21.36 -9.16
C LYS A 80 7.01 21.92 -9.63
N GLY A 81 5.94 21.76 -8.83
CA GLY A 81 4.59 22.25 -9.11
C GLY A 81 3.70 21.27 -9.87
N ASP A 82 4.20 20.05 -10.16
CA ASP A 82 3.42 19.01 -10.80
C ASP A 82 2.29 18.55 -9.89
N ARG A 83 1.11 18.29 -10.46
CA ARG A 83 -0.08 17.87 -9.72
C ARG A 83 -0.57 16.53 -10.20
N VAL A 84 -0.76 15.61 -9.25
CA VAL A 84 -1.32 14.29 -9.50
C VAL A 84 -2.48 14.06 -8.55
N SER A 85 -3.57 13.50 -9.06
CA SER A 85 -4.71 13.09 -8.24
C SER A 85 -5.23 11.77 -8.73
N GLN A 86 -5.54 10.87 -7.80
CA GLN A 86 -6.06 9.56 -8.13
C GLN A 86 -6.91 9.01 -6.98
N GLU A 87 -7.83 8.13 -7.36
CA GLU A 87 -8.64 7.33 -6.46
C GLU A 87 -8.54 5.87 -6.84
N LEU A 88 -8.38 5.00 -5.84
CA LEU A 88 -8.32 3.56 -5.99
C LEU A 88 -8.96 2.83 -4.81
N ASN A 89 -9.47 1.63 -5.09
CA ASN A 89 -9.92 0.68 -4.10
C ASN A 89 -8.83 -0.36 -3.84
N ILE A 90 -8.62 -0.64 -2.56
CA ILE A 90 -7.58 -1.53 -2.06
C ILE A 90 -8.23 -2.61 -1.20
N LEU A 91 -7.86 -3.86 -1.45
CA LEU A 91 -8.33 -5.01 -0.69
C LEU A 91 -7.16 -5.91 -0.27
N PHE A 92 -7.18 -6.36 0.98
CA PHE A 92 -6.23 -7.33 1.51
C PHE A 92 -6.96 -8.66 1.71
N VAL A 93 -6.35 -9.73 1.19
CA VAL A 93 -6.87 -11.10 1.26
C VAL A 93 -5.86 -11.94 2.05
N PRO A 94 -6.01 -12.04 3.40
CA PRO A 94 -5.15 -12.86 4.22
C PRO A 94 -5.21 -14.34 3.81
N GLN A 95 -4.06 -15.00 3.79
CA GLN A 95 -3.92 -16.42 3.45
C GLN A 95 -3.21 -17.21 4.55
N LYS A 96 -2.30 -16.58 5.28
CA LYS A 96 -1.60 -17.16 6.43
C LYS A 96 -1.75 -16.25 7.64
N LEU A 97 -2.10 -16.84 8.78
CA LEU A 97 -2.38 -16.14 10.04
C LEU A 97 -1.42 -16.66 11.13
N ASP A 98 -0.12 -16.56 10.88
CA ASP A 98 0.95 -17.15 11.69
C ASP A 98 1.62 -16.09 12.59
N PHE A 99 1.12 -15.91 13.81
CA PHE A 99 1.62 -14.88 14.71
C PHE A 99 3.15 -14.96 14.94
N PRO A 100 3.87 -13.82 14.87
CA PRO A 100 3.35 -12.45 14.83
C PRO A 100 3.01 -11.91 13.43
N ILE A 101 3.08 -12.72 12.38
CA ILE A 101 2.95 -12.31 10.97
C ILE A 101 1.63 -12.75 10.34
N ILE A 102 1.00 -11.84 9.60
CA ILE A 102 -0.16 -12.14 8.75
C ILE A 102 0.26 -11.87 7.30
N GLU A 103 0.08 -12.84 6.41
CA GLU A 103 0.47 -12.72 5.00
C GLU A 103 -0.70 -12.98 4.07
N GLY A 104 -0.63 -12.41 2.87
CA GLY A 104 -1.59 -12.71 1.82
C GLY A 104 -1.43 -11.84 0.59
N ASP A 105 -2.51 -11.69 -0.16
CA ASP A 105 -2.55 -10.89 -1.38
C ASP A 105 -3.10 -9.49 -1.10
N TYR A 106 -2.46 -8.49 -1.68
CA TYR A 106 -2.87 -7.09 -1.71
C TYR A 106 -3.31 -6.76 -3.14
N LEU A 107 -4.59 -6.41 -3.29
CA LEU A 107 -5.28 -6.22 -4.55
C LEU A 107 -5.68 -4.76 -4.74
N ARG A 108 -5.61 -4.29 -5.97
CA ARG A 108 -6.05 -2.94 -6.37
C ARG A 108 -6.95 -3.01 -7.59
N ASP A 109 -7.93 -2.12 -7.68
CA ASP A 109 -8.71 -1.93 -8.91
C ASP A 109 -7.93 -1.16 -9.99
N LYS A 110 -6.98 -0.30 -9.59
CA LYS A 110 -6.07 0.46 -10.47
C LYS A 110 -4.65 0.51 -9.89
N ALA A 111 -3.62 0.33 -10.71
CA ALA A 111 -2.23 0.58 -10.31
C ALA A 111 -1.76 1.98 -10.76
N TYR A 112 -0.65 2.46 -10.18
CA TYR A 112 -0.07 3.78 -10.46
C TYR A 112 0.61 3.83 -11.85
N GLU A 113 1.37 2.78 -12.19
CA GLU A 113 2.15 2.72 -13.44
C GLU A 113 1.46 1.89 -14.54
N GLU A 114 0.57 0.98 -14.16
CA GLU A 114 -0.07 0.04 -15.09
C GLU A 114 -1.59 0.16 -14.95
N ALA A 115 -2.30 0.45 -16.04
CA ALA A 115 -3.77 0.51 -16.06
C ALA A 115 -4.41 -0.89 -15.99
N LYS A 116 -3.84 -1.80 -15.18
CA LYS A 116 -4.26 -3.19 -15.02
C LYS A 116 -4.40 -3.53 -13.53
N PRO A 117 -5.36 -4.41 -13.19
CA PRO A 117 -5.42 -5.04 -11.87
C PRO A 117 -4.07 -5.66 -11.52
N MET A 118 -3.64 -5.49 -10.27
CA MET A 118 -2.33 -5.93 -9.84
C MET A 118 -2.42 -6.67 -8.52
N VAL A 119 -2.04 -7.94 -8.58
CA VAL A 119 -1.85 -8.78 -7.42
C VAL A 119 -0.45 -8.52 -6.88
N SER A 120 -0.38 -8.01 -5.67
CA SER A 120 0.84 -7.82 -4.91
C SER A 120 0.81 -8.70 -3.66
N HIS A 121 1.95 -8.90 -3.02
CA HIS A 121 2.02 -9.62 -1.75
C HIS A 121 2.04 -8.63 -0.59
N PHE A 122 1.44 -8.98 0.55
CA PHE A 122 1.64 -8.25 1.79
C PHE A 122 2.06 -9.17 2.93
N SER A 123 2.78 -8.57 3.88
CA SER A 123 3.07 -9.13 5.20
C SER A 123 2.79 -8.06 6.25
N TYR A 124 2.04 -8.41 7.30
CA TYR A 124 1.71 -7.53 8.41
C TYR A 124 2.28 -8.09 9.70
N HIS A 125 3.11 -7.31 10.37
CA HIS A 125 3.68 -7.67 11.66
C HIS A 125 2.83 -7.08 12.78
N THR A 126 2.15 -7.93 13.52
CA THR A 126 1.15 -7.55 14.54
C THR A 126 1.74 -6.73 15.69
N GLU A 127 2.95 -7.04 16.14
CA GLU A 127 3.60 -6.32 17.26
C GLU A 127 4.13 -4.94 16.87
N THR A 128 4.83 -4.83 15.73
CA THR A 128 5.39 -3.54 15.25
C THR A 128 4.35 -2.68 14.53
N ARG A 129 3.18 -3.25 14.18
CA ARG A 129 2.13 -2.63 13.36
C ARG A 129 2.66 -2.14 12.02
N GLU A 130 3.58 -2.90 11.43
CA GLU A 130 4.13 -2.65 10.10
C GLU A 130 3.39 -3.49 9.06
N LEU A 131 2.81 -2.83 8.06
CA LEU A 131 2.29 -3.42 6.84
C LEU A 131 3.33 -3.24 5.72
N LEU A 132 3.91 -4.34 5.28
CA LEU A 132 4.82 -4.41 4.15
C LEU A 132 4.07 -4.90 2.92
N MET A 133 4.22 -4.21 1.79
CA MET A 133 3.61 -4.53 0.51
C MET A 133 4.69 -4.61 -0.56
N THR A 134 4.75 -5.74 -1.26
CA THR A 134 5.72 -5.96 -2.34
C THR A 134 4.98 -6.09 -3.66
N THR A 135 5.30 -5.19 -4.58
CA THR A 135 4.70 -5.12 -5.92
C THR A 135 5.77 -5.31 -6.98
N THR A 136 5.57 -6.26 -7.89
CA THR A 136 6.49 -6.50 -9.01
C THR A 136 5.91 -5.87 -10.28
N TYR A 137 6.52 -4.79 -10.75
CA TYR A 137 6.19 -4.15 -12.02
C TYR A 137 7.06 -4.71 -13.15
N THR A 138 6.83 -4.24 -14.38
CA THR A 138 7.64 -4.65 -15.54
C THR A 138 9.14 -4.44 -15.32
N SER A 139 9.56 -3.27 -14.83
CA SER A 139 10.99 -2.89 -14.73
C SER A 139 11.53 -2.80 -13.30
N ILE A 140 10.66 -2.75 -12.29
CA ILE A 140 11.05 -2.55 -10.90
C ILE A 140 10.29 -3.49 -9.95
N VAL A 141 10.85 -3.71 -8.77
CA VAL A 141 10.15 -4.27 -7.62
C VAL A 141 10.04 -3.19 -6.56
N SER A 142 8.82 -2.82 -6.21
CA SER A 142 8.54 -1.79 -5.20
C SER A 142 8.17 -2.46 -3.88
N VAL A 143 8.90 -2.10 -2.83
CA VAL A 143 8.67 -2.53 -1.45
C VAL A 143 8.20 -1.31 -0.67
N ASP A 144 6.94 -1.31 -0.26
CA ASP A 144 6.28 -0.21 0.45
C ASP A 144 5.89 -0.67 1.86
N SER A 145 6.35 0.06 2.87
CA SER A 145 6.09 -0.22 4.28
C SER A 145 5.32 0.94 4.87
N ILE A 146 4.23 0.62 5.59
CA ILE A 146 3.48 1.56 6.42
C ILE A 146 3.51 1.06 7.86
N THR A 147 4.09 1.85 8.76
CA THR A 147 4.11 1.56 10.21
C THR A 147 3.17 2.51 10.94
N LEU A 148 2.15 1.97 11.62
CA LEU A 148 1.25 2.77 12.44
C LEU A 148 1.87 3.02 13.82
N ILE A 149 2.37 4.24 14.04
CA ILE A 149 3.00 4.64 15.31
C ILE A 149 1.95 4.86 16.39
N ASN A 150 0.87 5.53 16.02
CA ASN A 150 -0.33 5.72 16.84
C ASN A 150 -1.53 6.03 15.91
N PRO A 151 -2.78 6.09 16.42
CA PRO A 151 -3.97 6.33 15.60
C PRO A 151 -3.99 7.60 14.74
N LYS A 152 -3.05 8.54 14.94
CA LYS A 152 -2.94 9.80 14.22
C LYS A 152 -1.59 10.00 13.49
N LEU A 153 -0.68 9.04 13.58
CA LEU A 153 0.65 9.14 13.00
C LEU A 153 1.09 7.80 12.42
N ARG A 154 1.46 7.80 11.15
CA ARG A 154 2.07 6.65 10.48
C ARG A 154 3.28 7.07 9.65
N ILE A 155 4.23 6.15 9.54
CA ILE A 155 5.45 6.33 8.75
C ILE A 155 5.32 5.47 7.51
N ARG A 156 5.62 6.03 6.34
CA ARG A 156 5.67 5.30 5.08
C ARG A 156 7.09 5.29 4.53
N ARG A 157 7.54 4.14 4.05
CA ARG A 157 8.84 3.94 3.43
C ARG A 157 8.65 3.19 2.12
N ILE A 158 9.26 3.68 1.05
CA ILE A 158 9.18 3.06 -0.27
C ILE A 158 10.60 2.77 -0.73
N ILE A 159 10.88 1.56 -1.18
CA ILE A 159 12.15 1.21 -1.82
C ILE A 159 11.83 0.59 -3.16
N ASN A 160 12.28 1.22 -4.23
CA ASN A 160 12.19 0.64 -5.56
C ASN A 160 13.53 0.03 -5.94
N TYR A 161 13.52 -1.26 -6.22
CA TYR A 161 14.65 -2.01 -6.75
C TYR A 161 14.50 -2.15 -8.26
N GLN A 162 15.62 -2.19 -8.96
CA GLN A 162 15.64 -2.72 -10.31
C GLN A 162 15.13 -4.16 -10.28
N ARG A 163 14.23 -4.51 -11.19
CA ARG A 163 13.72 -5.88 -11.26
C ARG A 163 14.88 -6.82 -11.63
N PRO A 164 15.14 -7.86 -10.82
CA PRO A 164 16.18 -8.83 -11.14
C PRO A 164 15.78 -9.63 -12.40
N ILE A 165 16.79 -10.07 -13.15
CA ILE A 165 16.62 -11.15 -14.12
C ILE A 165 16.58 -12.44 -13.30
N ASP A 166 15.59 -13.30 -13.56
CA ASP A 166 15.32 -14.52 -12.81
C ASP A 166 15.03 -14.30 -11.30
N ASN A 167 15.14 -15.35 -10.48
CA ASN A 167 14.90 -15.31 -9.02
C ASN A 167 16.11 -14.79 -8.22
N ASN A 168 16.90 -13.88 -8.80
CA ASN A 168 18.04 -13.28 -8.10
C ASN A 168 17.58 -12.31 -6.99
N PRO A 169 18.41 -12.07 -5.96
CA PRO A 169 18.10 -11.13 -4.90
C PRO A 169 17.88 -9.68 -5.39
N LEU A 170 17.11 -8.91 -4.62
CA LEU A 170 16.92 -7.47 -4.85
C LEU A 170 18.15 -6.69 -4.35
N GLU A 171 19.06 -6.34 -5.26
CA GLU A 171 20.33 -5.70 -4.90
C GLU A 171 20.44 -4.23 -5.32
N THR A 172 19.96 -3.89 -6.52
CA THR A 172 20.13 -2.52 -7.06
C THR A 172 18.95 -1.65 -6.67
N VAL A 173 19.16 -0.74 -5.71
CA VAL A 173 18.16 0.26 -5.31
C VAL A 173 18.18 1.44 -6.28
N LEU A 174 17.01 1.79 -6.81
CA LEU A 174 16.82 2.91 -7.73
C LEU A 174 16.26 4.15 -7.03
N LEU A 175 15.33 3.94 -6.09
CA LEU A 175 14.68 5.01 -5.35
C LEU A 175 14.42 4.61 -3.90
N VAL A 176 14.56 5.59 -3.01
CA VAL A 176 14.09 5.51 -1.61
C VAL A 176 13.15 6.66 -1.34
N GLY A 177 11.91 6.36 -0.97
CA GLY A 177 10.89 7.31 -0.55
C GLY A 177 10.64 7.22 0.96
N PHE A 178 10.37 8.36 1.58
CA PHE A 178 10.01 8.46 2.99
C PHE A 178 8.90 9.47 3.19
N GLY A 179 7.90 9.14 4.01
CA GLY A 179 6.79 10.03 4.36
C GLY A 179 6.41 9.91 5.83
N VAL A 180 6.17 11.06 6.46
CA VAL A 180 5.52 11.15 7.77
C VAL A 180 4.08 11.57 7.51
N GLU A 181 3.13 10.69 7.80
CA GLU A 181 1.73 10.91 7.49
C GLU A 181 0.95 11.17 8.78
N GLN A 182 0.35 12.35 8.88
CA GLN A 182 -0.35 12.86 10.05
C GLN A 182 -1.85 12.98 9.76
N LYS A 183 -2.67 12.49 10.69
CA LYS A 183 -4.12 12.56 10.59
C LYS A 183 -4.63 13.95 10.99
N GLN A 184 -5.57 14.49 10.23
CA GLN A 184 -6.22 15.77 10.52
C GLN A 184 -7.36 15.62 11.54
#